data_AF-A0A2D9P7D6-F1
#
_entry.id   AF-A0A2D9P7D6-F1
#
_cell.length_a   1.000
_cell.length_b   1.000
_cell.length_c   1.000
_cell.angle_alpha   90.00
_cell.angle_beta   90.00
_cell.angle_gamma   90.00
#
_symmetry.space_group_name_H-M   'P 1'
#
loop_
_entity.id
_entity.type
_entity.pdbx_description
1 polymer ?
#
loop_
_entity_poly.entity_id
_entity_poly.type
_entity_poly.pdbx_seq_one_letter_code
_entity_poly.pdbx_strand_id
1 'polypeptide(L)'
;MIYIHMQFRFLLLLSLLNISYAFYNLPIKKRTPTKLNSHFSVIGTKIKDKDILIKSLYDLNNDFEIYDEPTLVLGYNEEVLVDLAIKQKNNKYLGFKLKNDVYTLVTDLQFWEQTVPVEVFMERLNKKYAIRTIYETCLEEGYITDFVKDNLETGVTEIQLSRYEL
;
A
#
# COMPACT_ATOMS: atom_id res chain seq x y z
N MET A 1 -25.10 40.82 -3.58
CA MET A 1 -24.55 39.55 -4.07
C MET A 1 -23.73 38.96 -2.94
N ILE A 2 -24.27 37.99 -2.21
CA ILE A 2 -23.63 37.42 -1.01
C ILE A 2 -22.81 36.23 -1.49
N TYR A 3 -21.48 36.32 -1.39
CA TYR A 3 -20.59 35.18 -1.63
C TYR A 3 -20.49 34.38 -0.34
N ILE A 4 -21.11 33.19 -0.34
CA ILE A 4 -20.90 32.19 0.70
C ILE A 4 -19.68 31.38 0.29
N HIS A 5 -18.54 31.67 0.91
CA HIS A 5 -17.32 30.88 0.73
C HIS A 5 -17.46 29.62 1.59
N MET A 6 -17.84 28.50 0.98
CA MET A 6 -17.94 27.22 1.67
C MET A 6 -16.65 26.43 1.45
N GLN A 7 -15.75 26.49 2.43
CA GLN A 7 -14.54 25.66 2.47
C GLN A 7 -14.89 24.31 3.09
N PHE A 8 -14.88 23.24 2.30
CA PHE A 8 -14.95 21.87 2.83
C PHE A 8 -13.53 21.40 3.14
N ARG A 9 -13.15 21.43 4.43
CA ARG A 9 -11.91 20.82 4.90
C ARG A 9 -12.20 19.34 5.18
N PHE A 10 -11.73 18.45 4.32
CA PHE A 10 -11.78 17.02 4.60
C PHE A 10 -10.51 16.62 5.35
N LEU A 11 -10.58 16.58 6.68
CA LEU A 11 -9.45 16.18 7.52
C LEU A 11 -9.52 14.66 7.71
N LEU A 12 -8.68 13.92 6.98
CA LEU A 12 -8.62 12.47 7.11
C LEU A 12 -7.73 12.10 8.30
N LEU A 13 -8.36 11.85 9.45
CA LEU A 13 -7.73 11.24 10.62
C LEU A 13 -7.59 9.73 10.39
N LEU A 14 -6.50 9.31 9.74
CA LEU A 14 -6.04 7.92 9.82
C LEU A 14 -5.52 7.69 11.24
N SER A 15 -6.40 7.32 12.17
CA SER A 15 -5.96 6.81 13.48
C SER A 15 -5.31 5.45 13.26
N LEU A 16 -3.99 5.44 13.04
CA LEU A 16 -3.20 4.23 13.22
C LEU A 16 -3.40 3.81 14.68
N LEU A 17 -4.05 2.66 14.87
CA LEU A 17 -4.15 2.02 16.18
C LEU A 17 -2.74 1.92 16.75
N ASN A 18 -2.57 2.55 17.92
CA ASN A 18 -1.39 2.48 18.76
C ASN A 18 -0.80 1.06 18.80
N ILE A 19 0.30 0.85 18.08
CA ILE A 19 1.28 -0.17 18.43
C ILE A 19 2.61 0.56 18.61
N SER A 20 2.76 1.08 19.83
CA SER A 20 3.99 1.35 20.55
C SER A 20 5.27 1.53 19.72
N TYR A 21 5.69 2.79 19.57
CA TYR A 21 7.04 3.17 19.13
C TYR A 21 8.18 2.73 20.10
N ALA A 22 7.93 1.80 21.03
CA ALA A 22 8.90 1.39 22.05
C ALA A 22 9.75 0.14 21.68
N PHE A 23 9.71 -0.36 20.45
CA PHE A 23 10.44 -1.58 20.05
C PHE A 23 11.67 -1.37 19.15
N TYR A 24 12.12 -0.13 18.94
CA TYR A 24 13.38 0.14 18.25
C TYR A 24 14.51 0.38 19.25
N ASN A 25 14.90 -0.64 20.03
CA ASN A 25 16.24 -0.79 20.65
C ASN A 25 16.31 -2.00 21.61
N LEU A 26 16.21 -3.21 21.08
CA LEU A 26 16.65 -4.41 21.81
C LEU A 26 17.97 -4.93 21.21
N PRO A 27 18.96 -5.29 22.04
CA PRO A 27 20.23 -5.83 21.56
C PRO A 27 20.01 -7.14 20.80
N ILE A 28 20.62 -7.24 19.63
CA ILE A 28 20.54 -8.41 18.73
C ILE A 28 21.16 -9.62 19.45
N LYS A 29 20.32 -10.44 20.08
CA LYS A 29 20.73 -11.73 20.63
C LYS A 29 20.87 -12.71 19.47
N LYS A 30 22.09 -13.18 19.20
CA LYS A 30 22.36 -14.25 18.21
C LYS A 30 21.46 -15.46 18.54
N ARG A 31 20.55 -15.80 17.63
CA ARG A 31 19.69 -16.99 17.73
C ARG A 31 20.31 -18.12 16.92
N THR A 32 20.39 -19.30 17.52
CA THR A 32 20.75 -20.56 16.87
C THR A 32 19.69 -20.94 15.81
N PRO A 33 20.06 -21.66 14.74
CA PRO A 33 19.15 -21.97 13.65
C PRO A 33 18.19 -23.09 14.08
N THR A 34 16.98 -22.72 14.50
CA THR A 34 15.85 -23.64 14.54
C THR A 34 15.30 -23.79 13.12
N LYS A 35 14.93 -25.01 12.72
CA LYS A 35 14.32 -25.35 11.43
C LYS A 35 13.16 -24.39 11.10
N LEU A 36 13.39 -23.42 10.20
CA LEU A 36 12.36 -22.51 9.69
C LEU A 36 11.56 -23.26 8.61
N ASN A 37 10.32 -23.63 8.93
CA ASN A 37 9.38 -23.95 7.87
C ASN A 37 8.95 -22.62 7.24
N SER A 38 9.27 -22.41 5.96
CA SER A 38 8.67 -21.32 5.18
C SER A 38 7.16 -21.52 5.13
N HIS A 39 6.40 -20.45 5.36
CA HIS A 39 4.95 -20.39 5.22
C HIS A 39 4.64 -19.06 4.53
N PHE A 40 3.97 -19.11 3.38
CA PHE A 40 3.49 -17.90 2.71
C PHE A 40 2.76 -17.01 3.71
N SER A 41 3.16 -15.74 3.77
CA SER A 41 2.44 -14.77 4.58
C SER A 41 1.32 -14.18 3.76
N VAL A 42 0.10 -14.34 4.28
CA VAL A 42 -1.11 -13.76 3.70
C VAL A 42 -1.49 -12.56 4.55
N ILE A 43 -1.40 -11.36 3.98
CA ILE A 43 -1.74 -10.12 4.70
C ILE A 43 -3.03 -9.56 4.11
N GLY A 44 -4.08 -9.55 4.92
CA GLY A 44 -5.38 -8.97 4.57
C GLY A 44 -5.28 -7.46 4.35
N THR A 45 -5.96 -6.96 3.32
CA THR A 45 -5.97 -5.53 2.96
C THR A 45 -7.41 -5.01 2.86
N LYS A 46 -7.59 -3.75 2.47
CA LYS A 46 -8.90 -3.17 2.10
C LYS A 46 -8.94 -2.72 0.62
N ILE A 47 -8.04 -3.25 -0.18
CA ILE A 47 -7.82 -2.89 -1.59
C ILE A 47 -8.81 -3.68 -2.44
N LYS A 48 -9.59 -3.01 -3.28
CA LYS A 48 -10.66 -3.63 -4.08
C LYS A 48 -10.51 -3.39 -5.57
N ASP A 49 -10.13 -2.18 -5.93
CA ASP A 49 -9.97 -1.75 -7.30
C ASP A 49 -8.54 -2.05 -7.78
N LYS A 50 -8.43 -2.79 -8.88
CA LYS A 50 -7.15 -3.23 -9.43
C LYS A 50 -6.36 -2.08 -10.05
N ASP A 51 -7.04 -1.15 -10.72
CA ASP A 51 -6.39 -0.05 -11.42
C ASP A 51 -5.83 0.96 -10.41
N ILE A 52 -6.58 1.24 -9.34
CA ILE A 52 -6.12 2.06 -8.22
C ILE A 52 -4.94 1.35 -7.51
N LEU A 53 -4.99 0.03 -7.33
CA LEU A 53 -3.86 -0.74 -6.78
C LEU A 53 -2.60 -0.56 -7.61
N ILE A 54 -2.67 -0.75 -8.93
CA ILE A 54 -1.53 -0.59 -9.84
C ILE A 54 -0.97 0.83 -9.78
N LYS A 55 -1.82 1.85 -9.89
CA LYS A 55 -1.43 3.26 -9.76
C LYS A 55 -0.74 3.53 -8.41
N SER A 56 -1.26 2.95 -7.33
CA SER A 56 -0.72 3.14 -5.97
C SER A 56 0.61 2.44 -5.76
N LEU A 57 0.84 1.30 -6.44
CA LEU A 57 2.13 0.62 -6.45
C LEU A 57 3.18 1.47 -7.17
N TYR A 58 2.85 2.07 -8.32
CA TYR A 58 3.73 3.01 -9.00
C TYR A 58 4.01 4.28 -8.20
N ASP A 59 3.03 4.78 -7.44
CA ASP A 59 3.27 5.90 -6.53
C ASP A 59 4.19 5.53 -5.37
N LEU A 60 4.22 4.26 -4.97
CA LEU A 60 5.09 3.74 -3.93
C LEU A 60 6.52 3.58 -4.45
N ASN A 61 6.67 3.07 -5.66
CA ASN A 61 7.92 2.99 -6.39
C ASN A 61 7.64 2.88 -7.90
N ASN A 62 8.10 3.87 -8.66
CA ASN A 62 7.90 3.93 -10.11
C ASN A 62 8.71 2.88 -10.88
N ASP A 63 9.74 2.31 -10.26
CA ASP A 63 10.60 1.29 -10.87
C ASP A 63 10.02 -0.14 -10.77
N PHE A 64 8.81 -0.32 -10.22
CA PHE A 64 8.21 -1.64 -10.13
C PHE A 64 7.87 -2.22 -11.51
N GLU A 65 8.37 -3.43 -11.75
CA GLU A 65 7.99 -4.26 -12.90
C GLU A 65 6.75 -5.07 -12.53
N ILE A 66 5.59 -4.53 -12.90
CA ILE A 66 4.27 -5.07 -12.57
C ILE A 66 3.72 -5.91 -13.72
N TYR A 67 3.24 -7.11 -13.39
CA TYR A 67 2.58 -8.05 -14.29
C TYR A 67 1.09 -8.09 -13.95
N ASP A 68 0.26 -7.43 -14.76
CA ASP A 68 -1.20 -7.39 -14.63
C ASP A 68 -1.87 -8.59 -15.34
N GLU A 69 -1.42 -9.78 -14.98
CA GLU A 69 -1.97 -11.03 -15.47
C GLU A 69 -1.72 -12.16 -14.46
N PRO A 70 -2.51 -13.25 -14.51
CA PRO A 70 -2.30 -14.40 -13.63
C PRO A 70 -0.86 -14.91 -13.66
N THR A 71 -0.13 -14.71 -12.57
CA THR A 71 1.30 -15.00 -12.46
C THR A 71 1.56 -15.97 -11.31
N LEU A 72 2.50 -16.89 -11.46
CA LEU A 72 2.89 -17.82 -10.39
C LEU A 72 3.93 -17.17 -9.46
N VAL A 73 3.57 -17.06 -8.18
CA VAL A 73 4.51 -16.70 -7.12
C VAL A 73 5.08 -17.98 -6.52
N LEU A 74 6.39 -18.15 -6.68
CA LEU A 74 7.14 -19.32 -6.20
C LEU A 74 7.65 -19.08 -4.76
N GLY A 75 7.14 -19.86 -3.83
CA GLY A 75 7.64 -19.95 -2.46
C GLY A 75 8.68 -21.07 -2.32
N TYR A 76 9.10 -21.35 -1.09
CA TYR A 76 10.08 -22.41 -0.83
C TYR A 76 9.57 -23.82 -1.19
N ASN A 77 8.29 -24.14 -0.88
CA ASN A 77 7.68 -25.46 -1.12
C ASN A 77 6.30 -25.39 -1.78
N GLU A 78 5.82 -24.19 -2.10
CA GLU A 78 4.46 -23.94 -2.54
C GLU A 78 4.49 -22.92 -3.68
N GLU A 79 3.49 -23.00 -4.55
CA GLU A 79 3.30 -22.05 -5.64
C GLU A 79 1.88 -21.50 -5.55
N VAL A 80 1.73 -20.18 -5.65
CA VAL A 80 0.42 -19.53 -5.60
C VAL A 80 0.22 -18.69 -6.84
N LEU A 81 -0.85 -18.98 -7.57
CA LEU A 81 -1.32 -18.11 -8.66
C LEU A 81 -1.97 -16.85 -8.06
N VAL A 82 -1.45 -15.69 -8.47
CA VAL A 82 -1.90 -14.34 -8.09
C VAL A 82 -2.41 -13.60 -9.32
N ASP A 83 -3.27 -12.61 -9.12
CA ASP A 83 -3.90 -11.83 -10.20
C ASP A 83 -3.03 -10.66 -10.67
N LEU A 84 -2.12 -10.21 -9.81
CA LEU A 84 -1.15 -9.14 -10.06
C LEU A 84 0.17 -9.52 -9.41
N ALA A 85 1.29 -9.41 -10.11
CA ALA A 85 2.61 -9.70 -9.56
C ALA A 85 3.59 -8.53 -9.72
N ILE A 86 4.54 -8.44 -8.80
CA ILE A 86 5.67 -7.51 -8.86
C ILE A 86 6.95 -8.32 -8.81
N LYS A 87 7.80 -8.13 -9.81
CA LYS A 87 9.12 -8.75 -9.84
C LYS A 87 10.10 -8.01 -8.94
N GLN A 88 10.82 -8.77 -8.14
CA GLN A 88 11.86 -8.28 -7.25
C GLN A 88 13.25 -8.48 -7.88
N LYS A 89 14.28 -7.85 -7.31
CA LYS A 89 15.65 -7.87 -7.86
C LYS A 89 16.27 -9.28 -7.83
N ASN A 90 15.84 -10.12 -6.89
CA ASN A 90 16.21 -11.52 -6.72
C ASN A 90 15.48 -12.46 -7.70
N ASN A 91 14.78 -11.93 -8.71
CA ASN A 91 13.98 -12.67 -9.68
C ASN A 91 12.86 -13.51 -9.06
N LYS A 92 12.43 -13.18 -7.84
CA LYS A 92 11.21 -13.70 -7.22
C LYS A 92 10.08 -12.69 -7.38
N TYR A 93 8.87 -13.17 -7.18
CA TYR A 93 7.67 -12.35 -7.25
C TYR A 93 7.07 -12.20 -5.85
N LEU A 94 6.49 -11.04 -5.60
CA LEU A 94 5.41 -10.89 -4.64
C LEU A 94 4.13 -10.63 -5.44
N GLY A 95 2.96 -10.92 -4.88
CA GLY A 95 1.73 -10.79 -5.66
C GLY A 95 0.50 -10.46 -4.85
N PHE A 96 -0.52 -9.97 -5.54
CA PHE A 96 -1.83 -9.69 -5.00
C PHE A 96 -2.85 -10.65 -5.58
N LYS A 97 -3.57 -11.34 -4.71
CA LYS A 97 -4.63 -12.26 -5.07
C LYS A 97 -5.99 -11.71 -4.66
N LEU A 98 -6.92 -11.67 -5.58
CA LEU A 98 -8.30 -11.31 -5.31
C LEU A 98 -8.96 -12.45 -4.53
N LYS A 99 -9.41 -12.13 -3.31
CA LYS A 99 -10.16 -13.05 -2.46
C LYS A 99 -11.27 -12.29 -1.77
N ASN A 100 -12.51 -12.75 -1.93
CA ASN A 100 -13.70 -12.13 -1.33
C ASN A 100 -13.80 -10.63 -1.65
N ASP A 101 -13.66 -10.24 -2.92
CA ASP A 101 -13.72 -8.84 -3.38
C ASP A 101 -12.60 -7.94 -2.84
N VAL A 102 -11.50 -8.54 -2.34
CA VAL A 102 -10.37 -7.80 -1.77
C VAL A 102 -9.04 -8.41 -2.23
N TYR A 103 -8.13 -7.58 -2.72
CA TYR A 103 -6.77 -7.96 -3.06
C TYR A 103 -5.95 -8.21 -1.81
N THR A 104 -5.37 -9.39 -1.69
CA THR A 104 -4.57 -9.80 -0.53
C THR A 104 -3.13 -10.02 -0.96
N LEU A 105 -2.17 -9.47 -0.21
CA LEU A 105 -0.75 -9.72 -0.50
C LEU A 105 -0.41 -11.18 -0.20
N VAL A 106 0.26 -11.82 -1.15
CA VAL A 106 0.81 -13.17 -1.09
C VAL A 106 2.29 -13.11 -1.42
N THR A 107 3.12 -13.47 -0.44
CA THR A 107 4.57 -13.54 -0.63
C THR A 107 5.22 -14.50 0.38
N ASP A 108 6.34 -15.10 -0.02
CA ASP A 108 7.22 -15.78 0.92
C ASP A 108 8.16 -14.74 1.52
N LEU A 109 8.13 -14.58 2.86
CA LEU A 109 8.94 -13.58 3.54
C LEU A 109 10.44 -13.88 3.47
N GLN A 110 10.84 -15.14 3.21
CA GLN A 110 12.24 -15.49 3.01
C GLN A 110 12.83 -14.87 1.73
N PHE A 111 11.97 -14.60 0.75
CA PHE A 111 12.35 -13.97 -0.53
C PHE A 111 11.98 -12.49 -0.59
N TRP A 112 11.59 -11.89 0.53
CA TRP A 112 11.26 -10.47 0.60
C TRP A 112 12.49 -9.61 0.37
N GLU A 113 12.48 -8.80 -0.68
CA GLU A 113 13.61 -7.97 -1.08
C GLU A 113 13.19 -6.52 -1.39
N GLN A 114 12.22 -6.02 -0.62
CA GLN A 114 11.88 -4.60 -0.63
C GLN A 114 12.76 -3.83 0.34
N THR A 115 12.86 -2.52 0.14
CA THR A 115 13.67 -1.62 0.99
C THR A 115 13.15 -1.47 2.42
N VAL A 116 11.91 -1.92 2.68
CA VAL A 116 11.24 -1.86 3.99
C VAL A 116 10.60 -3.21 4.33
N PRO A 117 10.35 -3.52 5.62
CA PRO A 117 9.60 -4.70 6.02
C PRO A 117 8.19 -4.75 5.41
N VAL A 118 7.63 -5.95 5.32
CA VAL A 118 6.33 -6.20 4.67
C VAL A 118 5.19 -5.39 5.31
N GLU A 119 5.21 -5.21 6.63
CA GLU A 119 4.18 -4.44 7.34
C GLU A 119 4.22 -2.96 6.94
N VAL A 120 5.43 -2.39 6.86
CA VAL A 120 5.65 -0.99 6.47
C VAL A 120 5.32 -0.79 4.99
N PHE A 121 5.66 -1.76 4.14
CA PHE A 121 5.27 -1.74 2.73
C PHE A 121 3.74 -1.69 2.60
N MET A 122 3.03 -2.57 3.31
CA MET A 122 1.58 -2.64 3.27
C MET A 122 0.90 -1.40 3.85
N GLU A 123 1.44 -0.83 4.93
CA GLU A 123 0.96 0.44 5.48
C GLU A 123 1.06 1.56 4.44
N ARG A 124 2.23 1.71 3.80
CA ARG A 124 2.45 2.73 2.77
C ARG A 124 1.56 2.52 1.56
N LEU A 125 1.43 1.28 1.09
CA LEU A 125 0.56 0.95 -0.04
C LEU A 125 -0.90 1.27 0.27
N ASN A 126 -1.42 0.85 1.43
CA ASN A 126 -2.79 1.16 1.84
C ASN A 126 -3.04 2.67 1.92
N LYS A 127 -2.07 3.43 2.44
CA LYS A 127 -2.14 4.90 2.47
C LYS A 127 -2.24 5.49 1.06
N LYS A 128 -1.36 5.08 0.14
CA LYS A 128 -1.39 5.57 -1.25
C LYS A 128 -2.67 5.17 -1.98
N TYR A 129 -3.14 3.95 -1.76
CA TYR A 129 -4.42 3.47 -2.28
C TYR A 129 -5.60 4.31 -1.80
N ALA A 130 -5.66 4.64 -0.50
CA ALA A 130 -6.71 5.50 0.03
C ALA A 130 -6.70 6.89 -0.60
N ILE A 131 -5.51 7.51 -0.71
CA ILE A 131 -5.33 8.82 -1.34
C ILE A 131 -5.78 8.77 -2.80
N ARG A 132 -5.34 7.76 -3.55
CA ARG A 132 -5.70 7.59 -4.96
C ARG A 132 -7.20 7.37 -5.14
N THR A 133 -7.82 6.55 -4.29
CA THR A 133 -9.28 6.32 -4.31
C THR A 133 -10.05 7.63 -4.16
N ILE A 134 -9.66 8.47 -3.19
CA ILE A 134 -10.27 9.79 -2.98
C ILE A 134 -10.07 10.66 -4.22
N TYR A 135 -8.84 10.72 -4.73
CA TYR A 135 -8.50 11.53 -5.90
C TYR A 135 -9.35 11.16 -7.12
N GLU A 136 -9.42 9.88 -7.47
CA GLU A 136 -10.19 9.39 -8.63
C GLU A 136 -11.69 9.63 -8.43
N THR A 137 -12.23 9.36 -7.23
CA THR A 137 -13.65 9.64 -6.92
C THR A 137 -13.97 11.12 -7.04
N CYS A 138 -13.10 12.00 -6.56
CA CYS A 138 -13.30 13.45 -6.63
C CYS A 138 -13.19 13.98 -8.07
N LEU A 139 -12.28 13.43 -8.88
CA LEU A 139 -12.22 13.75 -10.31
C LEU A 139 -13.51 13.37 -11.04
N GLU A 140 -14.07 12.19 -10.76
CA GLU A 140 -15.35 11.75 -11.33
C GLU A 140 -16.50 12.70 -10.95
N GLU A 141 -16.47 13.28 -9.75
CA GLU A 141 -17.43 14.27 -9.26
C GLU A 141 -17.15 15.71 -9.74
N GLY A 142 -16.11 15.92 -10.56
CA GLY A 142 -15.76 17.23 -11.14
C GLY A 142 -14.96 18.15 -10.23
N TYR A 143 -14.29 17.62 -9.21
CA TYR A 143 -13.33 18.36 -8.40
C TYR A 143 -11.91 18.30 -8.99
N ILE A 144 -11.14 19.35 -8.78
CA ILE A 144 -9.73 19.48 -9.15
C ILE A 144 -8.91 19.48 -7.85
N THR A 145 -7.70 18.93 -7.88
CA THR A 145 -6.79 18.93 -6.72
C THR A 145 -5.96 20.21 -6.69
N ASP A 146 -6.07 20.96 -5.58
CA ASP A 146 -5.28 22.17 -5.36
C ASP A 146 -3.88 21.81 -4.86
N PHE A 147 -3.79 20.98 -3.81
CA PHE A 147 -2.52 20.42 -3.33
C PHE A 147 -2.72 19.15 -2.50
N VAL A 148 -1.65 18.36 -2.42
CA VAL A 148 -1.49 17.24 -1.49
C VAL A 148 -0.25 17.51 -0.64
N LYS A 149 -0.40 17.51 0.69
CA LYS A 149 0.68 17.74 1.63
C LYS A 149 0.84 16.55 2.56
N ASP A 150 1.99 15.89 2.47
CA ASP A 150 2.37 14.83 3.39
C ASP A 150 3.12 15.40 4.59
N ASN A 151 2.63 15.11 5.80
CA ASN A 151 3.38 15.30 7.02
C ASN A 151 4.04 13.96 7.40
N LEU A 152 5.35 13.89 7.17
CA LEU A 152 6.13 12.68 7.44
C LEU A 152 6.31 12.40 8.94
N GLU A 153 6.22 13.42 9.80
CA GLU A 153 6.40 13.28 11.24
C GLU A 153 5.14 12.72 11.92
N THR A 154 3.96 13.14 11.47
CA THR A 154 2.68 12.73 12.05
C THR A 154 1.98 11.62 11.26
N GLY A 155 2.44 11.34 10.04
CA GLY A 155 1.81 10.40 9.13
C GLY A 155 0.54 10.93 8.46
N VAL A 156 0.10 12.16 8.77
CA VAL A 156 -1.10 12.78 8.21
C VAL A 156 -0.85 13.25 6.77
N THR A 157 -1.81 12.99 5.89
CA THR A 157 -1.85 13.57 4.54
C THR A 157 -3.05 14.52 4.46
N GLU A 158 -2.78 15.78 4.13
CA GLU A 158 -3.79 16.79 3.85
C GLU A 158 -4.00 16.89 2.34
N ILE A 159 -5.26 16.81 1.91
CA ILE A 159 -5.66 16.93 0.51
C ILE A 159 -6.64 18.09 0.42
N GLN A 160 -6.33 19.07 -0.42
CA GLN A 160 -7.25 20.16 -0.73
C GLN A 160 -7.78 20.01 -2.16
N LEU A 161 -9.11 20.09 -2.29
CA LEU A 161 -9.84 19.95 -3.54
C LEU A 161 -10.71 21.20 -3.76
N SER A 162 -10.79 21.66 -5.01
CA SER A 162 -11.64 22.76 -5.45
C SER A 162 -12.56 22.30 -6.58
N ARG A 163 -13.68 23.00 -6.81
CA ARG A 163 -14.64 22.66 -7.87
C ARG A 163 -14.66 23.66 -9.04
N TYR A 164 -13.75 24.63 -9.04
CA TYR A 164 -13.66 25.68 -10.06
C TYR A 164 -12.20 26.15 -10.16
N GLU A 165 -11.70 26.37 -11.38
CA GLU A 165 -10.44 27.09 -11.61
C GLU A 165 -10.60 28.54 -11.13
N LEU A 166 -9.58 29.06 -10.42
CA LEU A 166 -9.48 30.46 -10.02
C LEU A 166 -9.08 31.35 -11.20
#